data_AF-A0A9P5TJQ2-F1
#
_entry.id   AF-A0A9P5TJQ2-F1
#
_cell.length_a   1.000
_cell.length_b   1.000
_cell.length_c   1.000
_cell.angle_alpha   90.00
_cell.angle_beta   90.00
_cell.angle_gamma   90.00
#
_symmetry.space_group_name_H-M   'P 1'
#
loop_
_entity.id
_entity.type
_entity.pdbx_description
1 polymer ?
#
loop_
_entity_poly.entity_id
_entity_poly.type
_entity_poly.pdbx_seq_one_letter_code
_entity_poly.pdbx_strand_id
1 'polypeptide(L)'
;MPDRLPTIPPNIRRTILPHDDLSVLGLLKFRLPIAARELALLNANQTFFSALEPTTMDIKMIRGTPMPPLAIVKQLTARINPHDTQSIHCPHAPGLSGEHFPTWILSYWVEVAQIWPLKRTWVLAEESLEAWSRNKKCTDQTKGIITCIYNALSCTSWSGKIQGFPALITTDHLAPYMMKNWLTDEQENQMLYLLECELSRSRKGDGICVTDTFFMTKLTEIYQ
;
A
#
# COMPACT_ATOMS: atom_id res chain seq x y z
N MET A 1 -12.77 0.31 -25.74
CA MET A 1 -12.62 -0.57 -24.57
C MET A 1 -11.13 -0.63 -24.30
N PRO A 2 -10.60 -0.19 -23.14
CA PRO A 2 -9.17 -0.37 -22.88
C PRO A 2 -8.89 -1.87 -22.86
N ASP A 3 -7.95 -2.30 -23.69
CA ASP A 3 -7.56 -3.71 -23.79
C ASP A 3 -7.11 -4.22 -22.43
N ARG A 4 -7.63 -5.39 -22.04
CA ARG A 4 -7.34 -5.98 -20.73
C ARG A 4 -5.85 -6.31 -20.65
N LEU A 5 -5.19 -5.83 -19.59
CA LEU A 5 -3.81 -6.19 -19.32
C LEU A 5 -3.63 -7.72 -19.23
N PRO A 6 -2.47 -8.26 -19.64
CA PRO A 6 -2.21 -9.70 -19.55
C PRO A 6 -2.35 -10.18 -18.10
N THR A 7 -3.17 -11.20 -17.86
CA THR A 7 -3.49 -11.64 -16.50
C THR A 7 -2.34 -12.46 -15.90
N ILE A 8 -1.99 -12.18 -14.64
CA ILE A 8 -1.01 -12.99 -13.89
C ILE A 8 -1.61 -14.38 -13.65
N PRO A 9 -0.92 -15.48 -14.00
CA PRO A 9 -1.40 -16.82 -13.71
C PRO A 9 -1.73 -17.02 -12.21
N PRO A 10 -2.88 -17.62 -11.84
CA PRO A 10 -3.35 -17.65 -10.44
C PRO A 10 -2.36 -18.31 -9.46
N ASN A 11 -1.66 -19.35 -9.88
CA ASN A 11 -0.62 -20.02 -9.12
C ASN A 11 0.59 -19.10 -8.85
N ILE A 12 0.96 -18.29 -9.84
CA ILE A 12 2.05 -17.31 -9.74
C ILE A 12 1.63 -16.15 -8.85
N ARG A 13 0.42 -15.61 -9.04
CA ARG A 13 -0.14 -14.47 -8.29
C ARG A 13 0.00 -14.65 -6.79
N ARG A 14 -0.40 -15.84 -6.28
CA ARG A 14 -0.32 -16.21 -4.85
C ARG A 14 1.11 -16.19 -4.27
N THR A 15 2.13 -16.24 -5.12
CA THR A 15 3.55 -16.30 -4.71
C THR A 15 4.26 -14.96 -4.88
N ILE A 16 3.89 -14.16 -5.88
CA ILE A 16 4.56 -12.90 -6.21
C ILE A 16 3.97 -11.67 -5.54
N LEU A 17 2.68 -11.71 -5.20
CA LEU A 17 1.99 -10.63 -4.48
C LEU A 17 1.69 -11.06 -3.05
N PRO A 18 1.67 -10.12 -2.08
CA PRO A 18 1.16 -10.42 -0.75
C PRO A 18 -0.32 -10.78 -0.85
N HIS A 19 -0.74 -11.84 -0.17
CA HIS A 19 -2.14 -12.22 -0.12
C HIS A 19 -2.94 -11.20 0.70
N ASP A 20 -4.21 -10.98 0.36
CA ASP A 20 -5.06 -9.97 0.99
C ASP A 20 -5.25 -10.21 2.50
N ASP A 21 -5.29 -11.47 2.92
CA ASP A 21 -5.38 -11.87 4.34
C ASP A 21 -4.07 -11.75 5.13
N LEU A 22 -2.96 -11.43 4.46
CA LEU A 22 -1.66 -11.34 5.12
C LEU A 22 -1.73 -10.23 6.19
N SER A 23 -1.11 -10.47 7.34
CA SER A 23 -1.13 -9.45 8.39
C SER A 23 -0.29 -8.23 8.00
N VAL A 24 -0.50 -7.10 8.67
CA VAL A 24 0.34 -5.90 8.49
C VAL A 24 1.82 -6.24 8.70
N LEU A 25 2.16 -6.98 9.76
CA LEU A 25 3.55 -7.41 10.00
C LEU A 25 4.04 -8.38 8.91
N GLY A 26 3.15 -9.22 8.36
CA GLY A 26 3.46 -10.06 7.21
C GLY A 26 3.79 -9.25 5.96
N LEU A 27 3.00 -8.20 5.67
CA LEU A 27 3.25 -7.27 4.56
C LEU A 27 4.61 -6.58 4.71
N LEU A 28 4.98 -6.15 5.91
CA LEU A 28 6.27 -5.51 6.17
C LEU A 28 7.45 -6.43 5.85
N LYS A 29 7.34 -7.72 6.16
CA LYS A 29 8.34 -8.75 5.81
C LYS A 29 8.31 -9.16 4.33
N PHE A 30 7.19 -8.97 3.63
CA PHE A 30 7.02 -9.38 2.23
C PHE A 30 7.91 -8.56 1.27
N ARG A 31 8.83 -9.20 0.55
CA ARG A 31 9.71 -8.48 -0.39
C ARG A 31 8.97 -8.09 -1.68
N LEU A 32 8.87 -6.78 -1.92
CA LEU A 32 8.43 -6.17 -3.18
C LEU A 32 9.66 -5.75 -4.00
N PRO A 33 9.55 -5.71 -5.34
CA PRO A 33 10.65 -5.29 -6.20
C PRO A 33 10.91 -3.80 -6.00
N ILE A 34 12.18 -3.42 -5.99
CA ILE A 34 12.60 -2.03 -5.82
C ILE A 34 12.21 -1.25 -7.07
N ALA A 35 11.66 -0.05 -6.91
CA ALA A 35 11.46 0.86 -8.03
C ALA A 35 12.84 1.30 -8.56
N ALA A 36 13.08 1.09 -9.85
CA ALA A 36 14.24 1.64 -10.51
C ALA A 36 14.22 3.16 -10.32
N ARG A 37 15.37 3.72 -9.95
CA ARG A 37 15.53 5.17 -9.89
C ARG A 37 15.22 5.75 -11.26
N GLU A 38 14.74 6.99 -11.29
CA GLU A 38 14.59 7.76 -12.54
C GLU A 38 15.96 7.83 -13.22
N LEU A 39 16.21 6.86 -14.09
CA LEU A 39 17.31 6.93 -15.01
C LEU A 39 16.91 8.04 -15.97
N ALA A 40 17.57 9.19 -15.84
CA ALA A 40 17.46 10.35 -16.74
C ALA A 40 17.76 10.02 -18.23
N LEU A 41 17.88 8.74 -18.58
CA LEU A 41 18.43 8.22 -19.83
C LEU A 41 17.74 6.92 -20.30
N LEU A 42 16.54 6.57 -19.82
CA LEU A 42 15.69 5.70 -20.64
C LEU A 42 15.26 6.54 -21.85
N ASN A 43 16.06 6.51 -22.90
CA ASN A 43 15.72 7.14 -24.18
C ASN A 43 14.31 6.68 -24.55
N ALA A 44 13.45 7.62 -24.96
CA ALA A 44 12.06 7.35 -25.38
C ALA A 44 11.93 6.27 -26.48
N ASN A 45 13.05 5.86 -27.08
CA ASN A 45 13.17 4.88 -28.14
C ASN A 45 13.51 3.46 -27.67
N GLN A 46 13.70 3.21 -26.37
CA GLN A 46 13.96 1.84 -25.90
C GLN A 46 12.69 1.00 -26.00
N THR A 47 12.80 -0.11 -26.74
CA THR A 47 11.71 -1.05 -26.99
C THR A 47 11.60 -2.03 -25.82
N PHE A 48 10.64 -1.80 -24.93
CA PHE A 48 10.28 -2.77 -23.89
C PHE A 48 9.57 -3.99 -24.46
N PHE A 49 8.84 -3.86 -25.56
CA PHE A 49 8.09 -4.96 -26.15
C PHE A 49 8.96 -5.75 -27.11
N SER A 50 8.83 -7.07 -27.06
CA SER A 50 9.52 -8.00 -27.95
C SER A 50 8.53 -9.02 -28.50
N ALA A 51 8.72 -9.36 -29.78
CA ALA A 51 7.99 -10.44 -30.45
C ALA A 51 8.59 -11.83 -30.15
N LEU A 52 9.68 -11.90 -29.38
CA LEU A 52 10.30 -13.16 -28.95
C LEU A 52 9.56 -13.74 -27.74
N GLU A 53 9.58 -15.06 -27.61
CA GLU A 53 9.09 -15.77 -26.43
C GLU A 53 9.88 -15.39 -25.16
N PRO A 54 9.26 -15.45 -23.96
CA PRO A 54 9.96 -15.22 -22.70
C PRO A 54 11.11 -16.22 -22.49
N THR A 55 12.30 -15.74 -22.12
CA THR A 55 13.46 -16.58 -21.79
C THR A 55 13.39 -17.14 -20.39
N THR A 56 12.64 -16.48 -19.49
CA THR A 56 12.56 -16.86 -18.09
C THR A 56 11.13 -16.79 -17.56
N MET A 57 10.76 -17.82 -16.81
CA MET A 57 9.55 -17.89 -15.98
C MET A 57 9.91 -18.05 -14.50
N ASP A 58 11.18 -17.85 -14.14
CA ASP A 58 11.62 -17.96 -12.75
C ASP A 58 11.05 -16.83 -11.90
N ILE A 59 10.17 -17.22 -10.99
CA ILE A 59 9.48 -16.32 -10.07
C ILE A 59 10.45 -15.55 -9.18
N LYS A 60 11.58 -16.15 -8.78
CA LYS A 60 12.58 -15.46 -7.96
C LYS A 60 13.24 -14.33 -8.75
N MET A 61 13.57 -14.59 -10.00
CA MET A 61 14.13 -13.60 -10.93
C MET A 61 13.15 -12.47 -11.22
N ILE A 62 11.88 -12.79 -11.49
CA ILE A 62 10.81 -11.79 -11.72
C ILE A 62 10.61 -10.90 -10.49
N ARG A 63 10.60 -11.49 -9.28
CA ARG A 63 10.50 -10.71 -8.03
C ARG A 63 11.72 -9.85 -7.74
N GLY A 64 12.90 -10.30 -8.15
CA GLY A 64 14.16 -9.57 -8.02
C GLY A 64 14.34 -8.47 -9.08
N THR A 65 13.56 -8.52 -10.16
CA THR A 65 13.62 -7.54 -11.24
C THR A 65 13.09 -6.19 -10.76
N PRO A 66 13.88 -5.11 -10.82
CA PRO A 66 13.41 -3.78 -10.46
C PRO A 66 12.17 -3.39 -11.27
N MET A 67 11.24 -2.68 -10.64
CA MET A 67 10.07 -2.14 -11.32
C MET A 67 10.48 -0.87 -12.09
N PRO A 68 10.06 -0.66 -13.35
CA PRO A 68 10.27 0.62 -14.03
C PRO A 68 9.64 1.79 -13.25
N PRO A 69 10.04 3.05 -13.51
CA PRO A 69 9.34 4.21 -12.97
C PRO A 69 7.85 4.17 -13.32
N LEU A 70 6.97 4.63 -12.41
CA LEU A 70 5.51 4.54 -12.57
C LEU A 70 5.02 5.20 -13.86
N ALA A 71 5.65 6.30 -14.28
CA ALA A 71 5.33 6.96 -15.55
C ALA A 71 5.56 6.03 -16.76
N ILE A 72 6.63 5.24 -16.75
CA ILE A 72 6.94 4.25 -17.77
C ILE A 72 5.94 3.09 -17.70
N VAL A 73 5.65 2.57 -16.50
CA VAL A 73 4.63 1.51 -16.35
C VAL A 73 3.30 1.95 -16.96
N LYS A 74 2.84 3.18 -16.69
CA LYS A 74 1.61 3.75 -17.29
C LYS A 74 1.69 3.82 -18.82
N GLN A 75 2.82 4.26 -19.37
CA GLN A 75 3.02 4.29 -20.83
C GLN A 75 2.99 2.88 -21.45
N LEU A 76 3.63 1.90 -20.81
CA LEU A 76 3.63 0.51 -21.27
C LEU A 76 2.23 -0.08 -21.24
N THR A 77 1.48 0.15 -20.15
CA THR A 77 0.09 -0.33 -20.04
C THR A 77 -0.84 0.28 -21.10
N ALA A 78 -0.54 1.50 -21.57
CA ALA A 78 -1.32 2.17 -22.62
C ALA A 78 -0.94 1.74 -24.04
N ARG A 79 0.24 1.14 -24.24
CA ARG A 79 0.81 0.81 -25.56
C ARG A 79 0.88 -0.68 -25.86
N ILE A 80 0.64 -1.54 -24.88
CA ILE A 80 0.74 -2.99 -25.09
C ILE A 80 -0.28 -3.45 -26.14
N ASN A 81 0.21 -4.04 -27.22
CA ASN A 81 -0.59 -4.75 -28.20
C ASN A 81 -0.39 -6.26 -27.99
N PRO A 82 -1.41 -7.02 -27.54
CA PRO A 82 -1.27 -8.45 -27.28
C PRO A 82 -0.99 -9.27 -28.54
N HIS A 83 -1.23 -8.72 -29.74
CA HIS A 83 -0.97 -9.42 -31.00
C HIS A 83 0.50 -9.39 -31.42
N ASP A 84 1.21 -8.30 -31.09
CA ASP A 84 2.59 -8.06 -31.54
C ASP A 84 3.64 -8.27 -30.43
N THR A 85 3.18 -8.50 -29.20
CA THR A 85 4.04 -8.57 -28.01
C THR A 85 3.96 -9.95 -27.37
N GLN A 86 5.04 -10.72 -27.43
CA GLN A 86 5.16 -12.03 -26.76
C GLN A 86 5.93 -11.93 -25.43
N SER A 87 6.82 -10.96 -25.29
CA SER A 87 7.60 -10.76 -24.06
C SER A 87 7.97 -9.30 -23.82
N ILE A 88 8.53 -9.04 -22.64
CA ILE A 88 8.96 -7.73 -22.18
C ILE A 88 10.43 -7.74 -21.81
N HIS A 89 11.18 -6.81 -22.40
CA HIS A 89 12.54 -6.47 -22.06
C HIS A 89 12.59 -5.46 -20.91
N CYS A 90 13.61 -5.56 -20.07
CA CYS A 90 13.80 -4.70 -18.91
C CYS A 90 15.06 -3.84 -19.06
N PRO A 91 15.09 -2.85 -19.96
CA PRO A 91 16.28 -2.05 -20.22
C PRO A 91 16.69 -1.17 -19.02
N HIS A 92 15.75 -0.92 -18.10
CA HIS A 92 16.00 -0.26 -16.81
C HIS A 92 16.77 -1.11 -15.81
N ALA A 93 17.01 -2.40 -16.10
CA ALA A 93 17.75 -3.33 -15.27
C ALA A 93 18.97 -3.89 -16.05
N PRO A 94 20.14 -3.22 -16.02
CA PRO A 94 21.29 -3.56 -16.88
C PRO A 94 21.75 -5.03 -16.79
N GLY A 95 21.63 -5.63 -15.60
CA GLY A 95 21.97 -7.05 -15.37
C GLY A 95 21.00 -8.06 -15.99
N LEU A 96 19.91 -7.60 -16.62
CA LEU A 96 18.86 -8.41 -17.23
C LEU A 96 18.70 -8.09 -18.72
N SER A 97 19.73 -7.50 -19.35
CA SER A 97 19.70 -7.02 -20.74
C SER A 97 19.55 -8.11 -21.80
N GLY A 98 19.76 -9.39 -21.47
CA GLY A 98 19.50 -10.53 -22.35
C GLY A 98 18.17 -11.24 -22.09
N GLU A 99 17.40 -10.79 -21.10
CA GLU A 99 16.27 -11.54 -20.57
C GLU A 99 14.94 -10.99 -21.10
N HIS A 100 14.05 -11.92 -21.44
CA HIS A 100 12.69 -11.67 -21.90
C HIS A 100 11.72 -12.20 -20.86
N PHE A 101 10.95 -11.28 -20.28
CA PHE A 101 9.96 -11.58 -19.25
C PHE A 101 8.58 -11.81 -19.86
N PRO A 102 7.72 -12.60 -19.22
CA PRO A 102 6.35 -12.77 -19.69
C PRO A 102 5.56 -11.45 -19.62
N THR A 103 4.64 -11.25 -20.56
CA THR A 103 3.86 -10.01 -20.69
C THR A 103 3.02 -9.67 -19.45
N TRP A 104 2.63 -10.67 -18.64
CA TRP A 104 1.92 -10.46 -17.38
C TRP A 104 2.76 -9.73 -16.31
N ILE A 105 4.07 -9.56 -16.51
CA ILE A 105 4.93 -8.76 -15.63
C ILE A 105 4.45 -7.30 -15.53
N LEU A 106 3.76 -6.76 -16.56
CA LEU A 106 3.12 -5.43 -16.47
C LEU A 106 2.04 -5.39 -15.40
N SER A 107 1.14 -6.37 -15.39
CA SER A 107 0.09 -6.46 -14.38
C SER A 107 0.68 -6.58 -12.98
N TYR A 108 1.76 -7.37 -12.84
CA TYR A 108 2.51 -7.44 -11.59
C TYR A 108 3.06 -6.09 -11.16
N TRP A 109 3.72 -5.34 -12.05
CA TRP A 109 4.24 -4.00 -11.72
C TRP A 109 3.13 -3.00 -11.38
N VAL A 110 1.99 -3.06 -12.05
CA VAL A 110 0.82 -2.21 -11.73
C VAL A 110 0.33 -2.49 -10.31
N GLU A 111 0.14 -3.77 -9.95
CA GLU A 111 -0.32 -4.15 -8.61
C GLU A 111 0.72 -3.78 -7.54
N VAL A 112 2.00 -4.03 -7.79
CA VAL A 112 3.09 -3.63 -6.90
C VAL A 112 3.13 -2.11 -6.68
N ALA A 113 2.92 -1.32 -7.74
CA ALA A 113 2.90 0.14 -7.63
C ALA A 113 1.77 0.66 -6.75
N GLN A 114 0.66 -0.08 -6.63
CA GLN A 114 -0.45 0.25 -5.71
C GLN A 114 -0.12 -0.13 -4.27
N ILE A 115 0.60 -1.24 -4.05
CA ILE A 115 0.95 -1.73 -2.71
C ILE A 115 2.10 -0.91 -2.10
N TRP A 116 3.03 -0.42 -2.92
CA TRP A 116 4.23 0.28 -2.44
C TRP A 116 3.95 1.47 -1.50
N PRO A 117 3.07 2.42 -1.84
CA PRO A 117 2.74 3.53 -0.95
C PRO A 117 2.19 3.06 0.40
N LEU A 118 1.28 2.08 0.39
CA LEU A 118 0.70 1.50 1.61
C LEU A 118 1.77 0.87 2.49
N LYS A 119 2.63 0.02 1.90
CA LYS A 119 3.73 -0.60 2.62
C LYS A 119 4.68 0.44 3.19
N ARG A 120 5.01 1.49 2.44
CA ARG A 120 5.89 2.58 2.92
C ARG A 120 5.30 3.28 4.14
N THR A 121 4.01 3.58 4.14
CA THR A 121 3.32 4.15 5.30
C THR A 121 3.46 3.23 6.51
N TRP A 122 3.24 1.93 6.35
CA TRP A 122 3.40 0.97 7.45
C TRP A 122 4.84 0.85 7.96
N VAL A 123 5.84 0.92 7.07
CA VAL A 123 7.27 0.92 7.47
C VAL A 123 7.56 2.12 8.38
N LEU A 124 7.11 3.32 8.00
CA LEU A 124 7.31 4.52 8.82
C LEU A 124 6.58 4.44 10.17
N ALA A 125 5.41 3.79 10.21
CA ALA A 125 4.67 3.57 11.44
C ALA A 125 5.40 2.60 12.37
N GLU A 126 5.91 1.48 11.82
CA GLU A 126 6.71 0.51 12.58
C GLU A 126 8.00 1.14 13.11
N GLU A 127 8.73 1.90 12.30
CA GLU A 127 9.94 2.64 12.72
C GLU A 127 9.63 3.63 13.85
N SER A 128 8.50 4.33 13.77
CA SER A 128 8.05 5.25 14.82
C SER A 128 7.74 4.53 16.13
N LEU A 129 7.05 3.39 16.05
CA LEU A 129 6.71 2.54 17.20
C LEU A 129 7.97 1.91 17.83
N GLU A 130 8.93 1.48 17.01
CA GLU A 130 10.24 1.02 17.47
C GLU A 130 11.02 2.13 18.19
N ALA A 131 11.01 3.35 17.64
CA ALA A 131 11.65 4.50 18.27
C ALA A 131 11.00 4.83 19.62
N TRP A 132 9.69 4.67 19.76
CA TRP A 132 8.98 4.82 21.03
C TRP A 132 9.39 3.75 22.05
N SER A 133 9.50 2.49 21.62
CA SER A 133 9.89 1.39 22.52
C SER A 133 11.32 1.54 23.05
N ARG A 134 12.23 2.10 22.25
CA ARG A 134 13.63 2.36 22.64
C ARG A 134 13.83 3.63 23.47
N ASN A 135 12.80 4.46 23.64
CA ASN A 135 12.92 5.71 24.39
C ASN A 135 13.14 5.42 25.88
N LYS A 136 14.17 6.03 26.49
CA LYS A 136 14.49 5.87 27.93
C LYS A 136 13.34 6.28 28.87
N LYS A 137 12.41 7.11 28.40
CA LYS A 137 11.21 7.54 29.15
C LYS A 137 10.04 6.56 29.03
N CYS A 138 10.18 5.46 28.29
CA CYS A 138 9.12 4.48 28.09
C CYS A 138 8.84 3.72 29.40
N THR A 139 7.65 3.90 29.96
CA THR A 139 7.19 3.20 31.17
C THR A 139 6.81 1.76 30.82
N ASP A 140 6.70 0.88 31.83
CA ASP A 140 6.27 -0.50 31.59
C ASP A 140 4.82 -0.57 31.06
N GLN A 141 3.98 0.38 31.43
CA GLN A 141 2.64 0.53 30.85
C GLN A 141 2.72 0.84 29.35
N THR A 142 3.58 1.79 28.94
CA THR A 142 3.78 2.10 27.52
C THR A 142 4.31 0.90 26.75
N LYS A 143 5.26 0.14 27.32
CA LYS A 143 5.75 -1.12 26.70
C LYS A 143 4.63 -2.15 26.54
N GLY A 144 3.75 -2.26 27.55
CA GLY A 144 2.55 -3.11 27.49
C GLY A 144 1.64 -2.73 26.32
N ILE A 145 1.37 -1.43 26.16
CA ILE A 145 0.58 -0.91 25.03
C ILE A 145 1.25 -1.22 23.68
N ILE A 146 2.56 -0.97 23.55
CA ILE A 146 3.31 -1.27 22.33
C ILE A 146 3.21 -2.77 21.99
N THR A 147 3.32 -3.64 22.99
CA THR A 147 3.16 -5.09 22.82
C THR A 147 1.75 -5.44 22.32
N CYS A 148 0.72 -4.84 22.90
CA CYS A 148 -0.65 -5.01 22.44
C CYS A 148 -0.84 -4.54 20.98
N ILE A 149 -0.20 -3.42 20.59
CA ILE A 149 -0.24 -2.93 19.21
C ILE A 149 0.39 -3.94 18.25
N TYR A 150 1.59 -4.45 18.54
CA TYR A 150 2.22 -5.46 17.68
C TYR A 150 1.38 -6.74 17.58
N ASN A 151 0.79 -7.19 18.67
CA ASN A 151 -0.14 -8.33 18.66
C ASN A 151 -1.34 -8.04 17.75
N ALA A 152 -1.95 -6.85 17.84
CA ALA A 152 -3.04 -6.45 16.94
C ALA A 152 -2.58 -6.41 15.47
N LEU A 153 -1.44 -5.81 15.16
CA LEU A 153 -0.88 -5.76 13.80
C LEU A 153 -0.54 -7.14 13.24
N SER A 154 -0.20 -8.11 14.09
CA SER A 154 0.06 -9.50 13.69
C SER A 154 -1.21 -10.25 13.26
N CYS A 155 -2.38 -9.82 13.73
CA CYS A 155 -3.67 -10.43 13.44
C CYS A 155 -4.51 -9.62 12.44
N THR A 156 -4.12 -8.37 12.15
CA THR A 156 -4.89 -7.47 11.29
C THR A 156 -4.41 -7.60 9.84
N SER A 157 -5.33 -7.92 8.92
CA SER A 157 -5.05 -7.98 7.48
C SER A 157 -4.66 -6.60 6.91
N TRP A 158 -3.62 -6.55 6.08
CA TRP A 158 -3.13 -5.29 5.50
C TRP A 158 -4.07 -4.69 4.45
N SER A 159 -4.86 -5.50 3.76
CA SER A 159 -5.79 -5.07 2.70
C SER A 159 -7.24 -4.96 3.18
N GLY A 160 -7.47 -5.29 4.46
CA GLY A 160 -8.77 -5.34 5.06
C GLY A 160 -9.45 -3.98 5.21
N LYS A 161 -10.70 -4.04 5.64
CA LYS A 161 -11.48 -2.89 6.09
C LYS A 161 -11.65 -2.96 7.60
N ILE A 162 -11.52 -1.83 8.24
CA ILE A 162 -11.78 -1.68 9.67
C ILE A 162 -13.28 -1.74 9.87
N GLN A 163 -13.72 -2.65 10.74
CA GLN A 163 -15.12 -2.81 11.10
C GLN A 163 -15.48 -1.89 12.26
N GLY A 164 -16.76 -1.52 12.37
CA GLY A 164 -17.29 -0.77 13.52
C GLY A 164 -17.40 0.74 13.31
N PHE A 165 -17.04 1.26 12.14
CA PHE A 165 -17.25 2.66 11.75
C PHE A 165 -18.34 2.79 10.67
N PRO A 166 -19.03 3.94 10.58
CA PRO A 166 -20.04 4.17 9.53
C PRO A 166 -19.42 4.24 8.12
N ALA A 167 -18.20 4.75 8.02
CA ALA A 167 -17.45 4.85 6.78
C ALA A 167 -16.63 3.58 6.50
N LEU A 168 -16.46 3.26 5.22
CA LEU A 168 -15.56 2.17 4.79
C LEU A 168 -14.11 2.64 4.90
N ILE A 169 -13.47 2.30 6.02
CA ILE A 169 -12.08 2.67 6.30
C ILE A 169 -11.17 1.48 6.02
N THR A 170 -10.12 1.70 5.24
CA THR A 170 -9.09 0.69 4.96
C THR A 170 -8.06 0.62 6.09
N THR A 171 -7.45 -0.56 6.31
CA THR A 171 -6.53 -0.78 7.43
C THR A 171 -5.39 0.24 7.52
N ASP A 172 -4.88 0.74 6.39
CA ASP A 172 -3.78 1.72 6.35
C ASP A 172 -4.09 3.04 7.07
N HIS A 173 -5.35 3.38 7.31
CA HIS A 173 -5.75 4.53 8.13
C HIS A 173 -5.36 4.39 9.61
N LEU A 174 -4.98 3.18 10.06
CA LEU A 174 -4.45 2.96 11.41
C LEU A 174 -2.98 3.41 11.53
N ALA A 175 -2.25 3.47 10.41
CA ALA A 175 -0.82 3.76 10.44
C ALA A 175 -0.47 5.13 11.07
N PRO A 176 -1.19 6.22 10.77
CA PRO A 176 -0.93 7.54 11.36
C PRO A 176 -1.02 7.59 12.90
N TYR A 177 -1.87 6.77 13.54
CA TYR A 177 -1.97 6.75 15.01
C TYR A 177 -0.69 6.28 15.72
N MET A 178 0.22 5.61 15.00
CA MET A 178 1.53 5.18 15.53
C MET A 178 2.66 6.11 15.12
N MET A 179 2.38 7.12 14.29
CA MET A 179 3.35 8.11 13.85
C MET A 179 3.32 9.34 14.75
N LYS A 180 4.28 10.24 14.55
CA LYS A 180 4.30 11.57 15.19
C LYS A 180 3.68 12.68 14.32
N ASN A 181 3.00 12.29 13.24
CA ASN A 181 2.38 13.25 12.34
C ASN A 181 1.06 13.76 12.92
N TRP A 182 0.63 14.92 12.45
CA TRP A 182 -0.73 15.40 12.72
C TRP A 182 -1.74 14.40 12.14
N LEU A 183 -2.80 14.17 12.90
CA LEU A 183 -3.93 13.39 12.45
C LEU A 183 -4.70 14.20 11.40
N THR A 184 -5.30 13.53 10.44
CA THR A 184 -6.20 14.18 9.48
C THR A 184 -7.61 14.22 10.06
N ASP A 185 -8.48 15.04 9.47
CA ASP A 185 -9.90 15.14 9.82
C ASP A 185 -10.58 13.76 9.89
N GLU A 186 -10.17 12.81 9.06
CA GLU A 186 -10.69 11.45 9.06
C GLU A 186 -10.36 10.70 10.37
N GLN A 187 -9.12 10.79 10.86
CA GLN A 187 -8.75 10.17 12.13
C GLN A 187 -9.38 10.90 13.33
N GLU A 188 -9.57 12.21 13.24
CA GLU A 188 -10.29 12.98 14.26
C GLU A 188 -11.75 12.54 14.34
N ASN A 189 -12.44 12.44 13.20
CA ASN A 189 -13.81 11.95 13.12
C ASN A 189 -13.96 10.51 13.64
N GLN A 190 -12.97 9.65 13.40
CA GLN A 190 -12.93 8.31 14.00
C GLN A 190 -12.86 8.36 15.54
N MET A 191 -12.01 9.22 16.11
CA MET A 191 -11.93 9.38 17.57
C MET A 191 -13.22 9.97 18.16
N LEU A 192 -13.83 10.94 17.49
CA LEU A 192 -15.10 11.54 17.88
C LEU A 192 -16.24 10.51 17.86
N TYR A 193 -16.31 9.69 16.83
CA TYR A 193 -17.28 8.59 16.74
C TYR A 193 -17.10 7.56 17.88
N LEU A 194 -15.86 7.18 18.21
CA LEU A 194 -15.59 6.29 19.34
C LEU A 194 -16.02 6.91 20.68
N LEU A 195 -15.80 8.22 20.85
CA LEU A 195 -16.25 8.97 22.03
C LEU A 195 -17.78 8.98 22.13
N GLU A 196 -18.48 9.26 21.03
CA GLU A 196 -19.95 9.22 20.96
C GLU A 196 -20.50 7.84 21.36
N CYS A 197 -19.88 6.77 20.85
CA CYS A 197 -20.22 5.40 21.20
C CYS A 197 -20.06 5.15 22.72
N GLU A 198 -18.98 5.64 23.33
CA GLU A 198 -18.73 5.46 24.77
C GLU A 198 -19.69 6.29 25.64
N LEU A 199 -20.02 7.52 25.23
CA LEU A 199 -21.02 8.35 25.90
C LEU A 199 -22.41 7.69 25.88
N SER A 200 -22.77 7.12 24.73
CA SER A 200 -24.02 6.37 24.55
C SER A 200 -24.07 5.12 25.42
N ARG A 201 -22.96 4.38 25.53
CA ARG A 201 -22.87 3.15 26.35
C ARG A 201 -22.89 3.44 27.85
N SER A 202 -22.22 4.51 28.29
CA SER A 202 -22.08 4.85 29.71
C SER A 202 -23.29 5.58 30.30
N ARG A 203 -24.28 5.97 29.48
CA ARG A 203 -25.42 6.83 29.85
C ARG A 203 -25.00 8.17 30.47
N LYS A 204 -23.76 8.61 30.23
CA LYS A 204 -23.25 9.92 30.66
C LYS A 204 -23.44 10.99 29.58
N GLY A 205 -23.98 10.61 28.42
CA GLY A 205 -24.15 11.48 27.26
C GLY A 205 -25.43 12.34 27.26
N ASP A 206 -26.26 12.31 28.30
CA ASP A 206 -27.48 13.13 28.32
C ASP A 206 -27.13 14.62 28.17
N GLY A 207 -27.51 15.20 27.03
CA GLY A 207 -27.23 16.59 26.68
C GLY A 207 -25.87 16.85 26.00
N ILE A 208 -25.05 15.82 25.74
CA ILE A 208 -23.80 15.96 24.98
C ILE A 208 -24.02 15.49 23.54
N CYS A 209 -23.80 16.39 22.59
CA CYS A 209 -23.78 16.07 21.16
C CYS A 209 -22.34 16.12 20.65
N VAL A 210 -21.88 15.02 20.06
CA VAL A 210 -20.58 14.96 19.39
C VAL A 210 -20.82 15.14 17.89
N THR A 211 -20.20 16.14 17.30
CA THR A 211 -20.33 16.44 15.86
C THR A 211 -19.01 16.19 15.15
N ASP A 212 -19.07 15.87 13.86
CA ASP A 212 -17.87 15.76 13.03
C ASP A 212 -17.12 17.11 12.88
N THR A 213 -15.90 17.03 12.36
CA THR A 213 -15.02 18.19 12.13
C THR A 213 -15.56 19.14 11.05
N PHE A 214 -16.47 18.71 10.18
CA PHE A 214 -17.04 19.53 9.11
C PHE A 214 -18.18 20.43 9.59
N PHE A 215 -18.78 20.12 10.74
CA PHE A 215 -19.91 20.87 11.30
C PHE A 215 -19.63 22.38 11.40
N MET A 216 -18.47 22.77 11.95
CA MET A 216 -18.12 24.19 12.13
C MET A 216 -17.86 24.90 10.80
N THR A 217 -17.27 24.20 9.83
CA THR A 217 -17.07 24.71 8.47
C THR A 217 -18.41 25.00 7.80
N LYS A 218 -19.35 24.05 7.89
CA LYS A 218 -20.71 24.21 7.34
C LYS A 218 -21.50 25.32 8.04
N LEU A 219 -21.36 25.44 9.36
CA LEU A 219 -21.99 26.52 10.11
C LEU A 219 -21.51 27.88 9.60
N THR A 220 -20.20 28.02 9.39
CA THR A 220 -19.60 29.27 8.90
C THR A 220 -20.07 29.62 7.49
N GLU A 221 -20.20 28.63 6.60
CA GLU A 221 -20.73 28.82 5.24
C GLU A 221 -22.19 29.33 5.22
N ILE A 222 -23.00 29.01 6.23
CA ILE A 222 -24.41 29.42 6.29
C ILE A 222 -24.58 30.88 6.76
N TYR A 223 -23.65 31.38 7.58
CA TYR A 223 -23.74 32.71 8.20
C TYR A 223 -22.92 33.79 7.49
N GLN A 224 -22.24 33.46 6.38
CA GLN A 224 -21.51 34.40 5.52
C GLN A 224 -22.29 34.67 4.23
#